data_AF-A0A6I5C816-F1
#
_entry.id   AF-A0A6I5C816-F1
#
_cell.length_a   1.000
_cell.length_b   1.000
_cell.length_c   1.000
_cell.angle_alpha   90.00
_cell.angle_beta   90.00
_cell.angle_gamma   90.00
#
_symmetry.space_group_name_H-M   'P 1'
#
loop_
_entity.id
_entity.type
_entity.pdbx_description
1 polymer ?
#
loop_
_entity_poly.entity_id
_entity_poly.type
_entity_poly.pdbx_seq_one_letter_code
_entity_poly.pdbx_strand_id
1 'polypeptide(L)' 'MAGDGDFYKHDRPDNPDLDEDRPRGGGPEEPQGRGNWPVWAVILAILVLFVLFVVIFG' A
#
# COMPACT_ATOMS: atom_id res chain seq x y z
N MET A 1 -14.52 42.23 -16.16
CA MET A 1 -14.01 40.99 -15.55
C MET A 1 -15.07 40.56 -14.56
N ALA A 2 -16.01 39.73 -15.02
CA ALA A 2 -17.02 39.17 -14.12
C ALA A 2 -16.27 38.29 -13.11
N GLY A 3 -16.55 38.49 -11.82
CA GLY A 3 -15.91 37.74 -10.75
C GLY A 3 -16.43 36.31 -10.75
N ASP A 4 -15.68 35.40 -11.37
CA ASP A 4 -15.97 33.95 -11.46
C ASP A 4 -16.07 33.24 -10.08
N GLY A 5 -15.86 33.95 -8.97
CA GLY A 5 -15.82 33.39 -7.61
C GLY A 5 -17.06 33.60 -6.75
N ASP A 6 -17.97 34.51 -7.11
CA ASP A 6 -19.12 34.85 -6.24
C ASP A 6 -20.34 33.95 -6.47
N PHE A 7 -20.53 33.43 -7.68
CA PHE A 7 -21.68 32.57 -8.00
C PHE A 7 -21.73 31.29 -7.14
N TYR A 8 -20.57 30.70 -6.83
CA TYR A 8 -20.50 29.47 -6.02
C TYR A 8 -20.44 29.72 -4.50
N LYS A 9 -20.43 30.97 -4.06
CA LYS A 9 -20.33 31.32 -2.63
C LYS A 9 -21.68 31.42 -1.93
N HIS A 10 -22.75 31.76 -2.64
CA HIS A 10 -24.02 32.14 -2.03
C HIS A 10 -24.99 30.97 -1.82
N ASP A 11 -24.86 29.88 -2.58
CA ASP A 11 -25.78 28.73 -2.54
C ASP A 11 -25.22 27.49 -1.82
N ARG A 12 -24.08 27.63 -1.12
CA ARG A 12 -23.49 26.51 -0.38
C ARG A 12 -24.18 26.38 0.98
N PRO A 13 -24.70 25.18 1.35
CA PRO A 13 -25.26 24.94 2.68
C PRO A 13 -24.19 25.11 3.78
N ASP A 14 -24.61 25.38 5.01
CA ASP A 14 -23.69 25.53 6.16
C ASP A 14 -22.82 24.29 6.40
N ASN A 15 -23.30 23.10 6.00
CA ASN A 15 -22.53 21.85 6.03
C ASN A 15 -22.49 21.21 4.64
N PRO A 16 -21.51 21.59 3.79
CA PRO A 16 -21.37 21.07 2.43
C PRO A 16 -20.68 19.71 2.35
N ASP A 17 -20.02 19.29 3.43
CA ASP A 17 -19.23 18.07 3.46
C ASP A 17 -20.15 16.87 3.70
N LEU A 18 -20.21 15.95 2.73
CA LEU A 18 -20.94 14.70 2.85
C LEU A 18 -20.01 13.57 3.32
N ASP A 19 -20.55 12.58 4.02
CA ASP A 19 -19.79 11.38 4.42
C ASP A 19 -19.26 10.62 3.19
N GLU A 20 -19.94 10.75 2.06
CA GLU A 20 -19.56 10.22 0.75
C GLU A 20 -18.42 10.98 0.06
N ASP A 21 -18.12 12.22 0.47
CA ASP A 21 -17.02 13.04 -0.07
C ASP A 21 -15.65 12.61 0.44
N ARG A 22 -15.62 11.64 1.37
CA ARG A 22 -14.38 11.01 1.83
C ARG A 22 -13.55 10.53 0.63
N PRO A 23 -12.21 10.71 0.65
CA PRO A 23 -11.35 10.33 -0.46
C PRO A 23 -11.63 8.89 -0.92
N ARG A 24 -11.97 8.73 -2.21
CA ARG A 24 -12.07 7.42 -2.86
C ARG A 24 -10.67 6.81 -2.95
N GLY A 25 -10.21 6.20 -1.86
CA GLY A 25 -8.85 5.71 -1.72
C GLY A 25 -8.34 5.61 -0.29
N GLY A 26 -9.08 6.13 0.70
CA GLY A 26 -8.72 6.02 2.13
C GLY A 26 -9.18 4.71 2.78
N GLY A 27 -9.18 3.59 2.05
CA GLY A 27 -9.26 2.28 2.70
C GLY A 27 -8.02 2.08 3.59
N PRO A 28 -8.10 1.27 4.66
CA PRO A 28 -6.92 0.96 5.47
C PRO A 28 -5.77 0.56 4.54
N GLU A 29 -4.57 1.11 4.78
CA GLU A 29 -3.40 0.71 4.00
C GLU A 29 -3.37 -0.82 3.92
N GLU A 30 -3.19 -1.35 2.70
CA GLU A 30 -3.04 -2.79 2.51
C GLU A 30 -2.03 -3.30 3.55
N PRO A 31 -2.36 -4.36 4.30
CA PRO A 31 -1.51 -4.82 5.38
C PRO A 31 -0.12 -5.03 4.80
N GLN A 32 0.83 -4.20 5.25
CA GLN A 32 2.19 -4.14 4.74
C GLN A 32 2.69 -5.58 4.60
N GLY A 33 2.80 -6.05 3.35
CA GLY A 33 2.95 -7.47 3.06
C GLY A 33 4.07 -8.02 3.93
N ARG A 34 3.75 -9.06 4.73
CA ARG A 34 4.75 -9.75 5.56
C ARG A 34 5.93 -10.05 4.64
N GLY A 35 7.06 -9.38 4.89
CA GLY A 35 8.18 -9.37 3.94
C GLY A 35 8.63 -10.77 3.55
N ASN A 36 9.40 -10.86 2.48
CA ASN A 36 9.78 -12.11 1.80
C ASN A 36 10.71 -13.02 2.64
N TRP A 37 10.81 -12.78 3.95
CA TRP A 37 11.70 -13.46 4.88
C TRP A 37 11.55 -15.00 4.87
N PRO A 38 10.33 -15.60 4.79
CA PRO A 38 10.21 -17.05 4.67
C PRO A 38 10.85 -17.59 3.37
N VAL A 39 10.74 -16.84 2.27
CA VAL A 39 11.34 -17.23 0.98
C VAL A 39 12.87 -17.22 1.08
N TRP A 40 13.44 -16.17 1.68
CA TRP A 40 14.88 -16.09 1.91
C TRP A 40 15.40 -17.19 2.83
N ALA A 41 14.65 -17.57 3.86
CA ALA A 41 15.00 -18.69 4.74
C ALA A 41 15.08 -20.03 3.98
N VAL A 42 14.12 -20.29 3.08
CA VAL A 42 14.11 -21.50 2.24
C VAL A 42 15.29 -21.50 1.26
N ILE A 43 15.57 -20.37 0.60
CA ILE A 43 16.71 -20.25 -0.31
C ILE A 43 18.02 -20.54 0.43
N LEU A 44 18.21 -19.95 1.62
CA LEU A 44 19.40 -20.17 2.42
C LEU A 44 19.55 -21.65 2.83
N ALA A 45 18.46 -22.30 3.24
CA ALA A 45 18.48 -23.73 3.59
C ALA A 45 18.89 -24.62 2.40
N ILE A 46 18.38 -24.33 1.19
CA ILE A 46 18.76 -25.06 -0.03
C ILE A 46 20.25 -24.87 -0.34
N LEU A 47 20.77 -23.65 -0.22
CA LEU A 47 22.19 -23.37 -0.45
C LEU A 47 23.09 -24.13 0.53
N VAL A 48 22.72 -24.17 1.82
CA VAL A 48 23.46 -24.94 2.83
C VAL A 48 23.46 -26.43 2.51
N LEU A 49 22.29 -26.99 2.17
CA LEU A 49 22.18 -28.41 1.78
C LEU A 49 23.01 -28.71 0.53
N PHE A 50 23.00 -27.82 -0.45
CA PHE A 50 23.79 -27.98 -1.67
C PHE A 50 25.31 -27.99 -1.36
N VAL A 51 25.79 -27.07 -0.53
CA VAL A 51 27.20 -27.05 -0.11
C VAL A 51 27.56 -28.34 0.63
N LEU A 52 26.73 -28.78 1.57
CA LEU A 52 26.96 -30.05 2.28
C LEU A 52 27.00 -31.24 1.34
N PHE A 53 26.08 -31.30 0.37
CA PHE A 53 26.06 -32.36 -0.64
C PHE A 53 27.36 -32.38 -1.45
N VAL A 54 27.82 -31.23 -1.96
CA VAL A 54 29.08 -31.12 -2.71
C VAL A 54 30.29 -31.51 -1.86
N VAL A 55 30.33 -31.11 -0.58
CA VAL A 55 31.44 -31.46 0.32
C VAL A 55 31.48 -32.96 0.64
N ILE A 56 30.33 -33.62 0.73
CA ILE A 56 30.24 -35.05 1.10
C ILE A 56 30.41 -35.96 -0.13
N PHE A 57 29.86 -35.57 -1.28
CA PHE A 57 29.72 -36.45 -2.46
C PHE A 57 30.45 -35.96 -3.72
N GLY A 58 30.96 -34.72 -3.74
CA GLY A 58 31.78 -34.19 -4.83
C GLY A 58 33.26 -34.45 -4.61
#